data_AF-A0A837IL38-F1
#
_entry.id   AF-A0A837IL38-F1
#
_cell.length_a   1.000
_cell.length_b   1.000
_cell.length_c   1.000
_cell.angle_alpha   90.00
_cell.angle_beta   90.00
_cell.angle_gamma   90.00
#
_symmetry.space_group_name_H-M   'P 1'
#
loop_
_entity.id
_entity.type
_entity.pdbx_description
1 polymer ?
#
loop_
_entity_poly.entity_id
_entity_poly.type
_entity_poly.pdbx_seq_one_letter_code
_entity_poly.pdbx_strand_id
1 'polypeptide(L)'
;MGKHLKKMGYESSDIENIKGMFEMYHKESKNIFENYDNANPEHVKNAEWICNTEKLELLLKSQKSNLAFYSGIASNMNDILPFFDKKFVLLLNSQTLNERLKNREGTSDIGNTQESRDVVLGWKDWWEGEMKKRNAIFVNANRPLDEISKEILREVNCI
;
A
#
# COMPACT_ATOMS: atom_id res chain seq x y z
N MET A 1 -0.79 -9.59 -0.85
CA MET A 1 -0.40 -10.01 -2.23
C MET A 1 1.10 -10.24 -2.36
N GLY A 2 1.97 -9.28 -2.01
CA GLY A 2 3.43 -9.43 -2.19
C GLY A 2 4.03 -10.73 -1.61
N LYS A 3 3.64 -11.11 -0.38
CA LYS A 3 4.03 -12.42 0.21
C LYS A 3 3.66 -13.63 -0.66
N HIS A 4 2.53 -13.59 -1.35
CA HIS A 4 2.08 -14.66 -2.24
C HIS A 4 2.87 -14.66 -3.55
N LEU A 5 3.11 -13.50 -4.16
CA LEU A 5 3.99 -13.39 -5.35
C LEU A 5 5.42 -13.88 -5.04
N LYS A 6 5.94 -13.59 -3.84
CA LYS A 6 7.22 -14.12 -3.36
C LYS A 6 7.23 -15.65 -3.26
N LYS A 7 6.14 -16.26 -2.78
CA LYS A 7 5.99 -17.73 -2.77
C LYS A 7 5.95 -18.33 -4.18
N MET A 8 5.52 -17.57 -5.18
CA MET A 8 5.53 -17.96 -6.59
C MET A 8 6.89 -17.75 -7.27
N GLY A 9 7.90 -17.24 -6.56
CA GLY A 9 9.26 -17.04 -7.08
C GLY A 9 9.56 -15.64 -7.63
N TYR A 10 8.63 -14.68 -7.51
CA TYR A 10 8.87 -13.30 -7.94
C TYR A 10 9.59 -12.49 -6.88
N GLU A 11 10.45 -11.56 -7.32
CA GLU A 11 10.98 -10.52 -6.45
C GLU A 11 9.81 -9.65 -5.98
N SER A 12 9.59 -9.62 -4.67
CA SER A 12 8.52 -8.80 -4.10
C SER A 12 8.86 -8.32 -2.70
N SER A 13 8.65 -7.02 -2.49
CA SER A 13 9.01 -6.32 -1.26
C SER A 13 7.88 -5.39 -0.83
N ASP A 14 7.67 -5.33 0.48
CA ASP A 14 6.82 -4.35 1.11
C ASP A 14 7.70 -3.17 1.55
N ILE A 15 7.55 -2.02 0.90
CA ILE A 15 8.45 -0.88 1.09
C ILE A 15 8.27 -0.25 2.48
N GLU A 16 7.10 -0.42 3.12
CA GLU A 16 6.80 0.09 4.45
C GLU A 16 7.63 -0.60 5.54
N ASN A 17 8.09 -1.83 5.29
CA ASN A 17 8.94 -2.59 6.21
C ASN A 17 10.43 -2.24 6.11
N ILE A 18 10.80 -1.29 5.24
CA ILE A 18 12.20 -0.90 5.03
C ILE A 18 12.55 0.25 5.97
N LYS A 19 13.53 0.02 6.86
CA LYS A 19 13.94 1.00 7.88
C LYS A 19 14.33 2.34 7.25
N GLY A 20 13.67 3.40 7.70
CA GLY A 20 13.90 4.77 7.26
C GLY A 20 13.50 5.05 5.81
N MET A 21 12.71 4.17 5.18
CA MET A 21 12.06 4.43 3.90
C MET A 21 10.93 5.45 4.06
N PHE A 22 10.33 5.52 5.24
CA PHE A 22 9.24 6.44 5.53
C PHE A 22 9.48 7.24 6.79
N GLU A 23 8.92 8.45 6.81
CA GLU A 23 8.87 9.34 7.96
C GLU A 23 7.47 9.94 8.10
N MET A 24 7.03 10.11 9.35
CA MET A 24 5.70 10.62 9.68
C MET A 24 5.78 12.11 9.98
N TYR A 25 4.89 12.88 9.39
CA TYR A 25 4.78 14.32 9.60
C TYR A 25 3.38 14.68 10.04
N HIS A 26 3.23 15.69 10.91
CA HIS A 26 1.93 16.28 11.17
C HIS A 26 1.42 16.99 9.91
N LYS A 27 0.17 16.72 9.50
CA LYS A 27 -0.46 17.31 8.31
C LYS A 27 -0.41 18.83 8.30
N GLU A 28 -0.66 19.46 9.45
CA GLU A 28 -0.77 20.92 9.57
C GLU A 28 0.60 21.60 9.72
N SER A 29 1.39 21.19 10.72
CA SER A 29 2.65 21.87 11.04
C SER A 29 3.81 21.47 10.13
N LYS A 30 3.69 20.35 9.41
CA LYS A 30 4.77 19.73 8.62
C LYS A 30 6.04 19.41 9.43
N ASN A 31 5.92 19.36 10.75
CA ASN A 31 6.98 18.86 11.63
C ASN A 31 6.89 17.34 11.77
N ILE A 32 8.00 16.70 12.14
CA ILE A 32 8.05 15.27 12.42
C ILE A 32 7.01 14.94 13.50
N PHE A 33 6.22 13.89 13.25
CA PHE A 33 5.25 13.37 14.21
C PHE A 33 5.96 12.40 15.16
N GLU A 34 6.57 12.94 16.20
CA GLU A 34 7.21 12.15 17.25
C GLU A 34 6.18 11.26 17.98
N ASN A 35 6.59 10.04 18.35
CA ASN A 35 5.73 9.06 19.03
C ASN A 35 4.44 8.72 18.25
N TYR A 36 4.52 8.74 16.92
CA TYR A 36 3.43 8.26 16.07
C TYR A 36 3.04 6.83 16.45
N ASP A 37 1.72 6.58 16.49
CA ASP A 37 1.14 5.30 16.85
C ASP A 37 0.16 4.90 15.75
N ASN A 38 0.52 3.86 15.02
CA ASN A 38 -0.29 3.38 13.91
C ASN A 38 -1.59 2.72 14.36
N ALA A 39 -1.73 2.40 15.66
CA ALA A 39 -2.97 1.90 16.25
C ALA A 39 -3.98 3.02 16.50
N ASN A 40 -3.51 4.27 16.65
CA ASN A 40 -4.32 5.40 17.08
C ASN A 40 -4.99 6.09 15.87
N PRO A 41 -6.33 6.05 15.76
CA PRO A 41 -7.06 6.68 14.66
C PRO A 41 -6.78 8.17 14.50
N GLU A 42 -6.59 8.91 15.60
CA GLU A 42 -6.30 10.34 15.56
C GLU A 42 -4.89 10.62 15.05
N HIS A 43 -3.91 9.78 15.39
CA HIS A 43 -2.56 9.91 14.83
C HIS A 43 -2.60 9.69 13.31
N VAL A 44 -3.25 8.61 12.88
CA VAL A 44 -3.38 8.24 11.47
C VAL A 44 -4.13 9.32 10.66
N LYS A 45 -5.20 9.90 11.22
CA LYS A 45 -5.93 11.02 10.58
C LYS A 45 -5.09 12.28 10.41
N ASN A 46 -4.18 12.56 11.34
CA ASN A 46 -3.43 13.81 11.39
C ASN A 46 -1.99 13.69 10.88
N ALA A 47 -1.59 12.52 10.37
CA ALA A 47 -0.27 12.27 9.84
C ALA A 47 -0.21 12.24 8.31
N GLU A 48 0.91 12.67 7.76
CA GLU A 48 1.35 12.36 6.41
C GLU A 48 2.48 11.35 6.49
N TRP A 49 2.32 10.24 5.77
CA TRP A 49 3.31 9.19 5.69
C TRP A 49 4.17 9.41 4.44
N ILE A 50 5.33 10.04 4.59
CA ILE A 50 6.16 10.47 3.46
C ILE A 50 7.21 9.41 3.16
N CYS A 51 7.21 8.89 1.94
CA CYS A 51 8.25 8.00 1.45
C CYS A 51 9.45 8.81 0.97
N ASN A 52 10.65 8.38 1.34
CA ASN A 52 11.91 8.94 0.87
C ASN A 52 12.18 8.47 -0.57
N THR A 53 12.02 9.39 -1.52
CA THR A 53 12.13 9.11 -2.96
C THR A 53 13.55 8.69 -3.38
N GLU A 54 14.59 9.26 -2.79
CA GLU A 54 15.98 8.89 -3.07
C GLU A 54 16.28 7.44 -2.65
N LYS A 55 15.84 7.05 -1.45
CA LYS A 55 15.99 5.66 -0.97
C LYS A 55 15.15 4.70 -1.79
N LEU A 56 13.95 5.09 -2.19
CA LEU A 56 13.13 4.29 -3.08
C LEU A 56 13.83 4.09 -4.42
N GLU A 57 14.36 5.15 -5.04
CA GLU A 57 15.08 5.04 -6.30
C GLU A 57 16.30 4.12 -6.20
N LEU A 58 17.08 4.23 -5.11
CA LEU A 58 18.20 3.33 -4.84
C LEU A 58 17.75 1.87 -4.67
N LEU A 59 16.64 1.63 -3.97
CA LEU A 59 16.06 0.29 -3.84
C LEU A 59 15.68 -0.28 -5.21
N LEU A 60 15.02 0.50 -6.06
CA LEU A 60 14.58 0.06 -7.38
C LEU A 60 15.77 -0.18 -8.32
N LYS A 61 16.82 0.64 -8.26
CA LYS A 61 18.08 0.41 -8.99
C LYS A 61 18.82 -0.85 -8.53
N SER A 62 18.55 -1.33 -7.31
CA SER A 62 19.13 -2.57 -6.78
C SER A 62 18.34 -3.84 -7.15
N GLN A 63 17.22 -3.67 -7.88
CA GLN A 63 16.42 -4.77 -8.42
C GLN A 63 17.31 -5.76 -9.20
N LYS A 64 17.12 -7.06 -8.95
CA LYS A 64 17.93 -8.11 -9.57
C LYS A 64 17.19 -8.85 -10.68
N SER A 65 15.87 -8.90 -10.58
CA SER A 65 14.99 -9.58 -11.51
C SER A 65 14.52 -8.64 -12.61
N ASN A 66 14.12 -9.16 -13.76
CA ASN A 66 13.48 -8.33 -14.80
C ASN A 66 12.09 -7.84 -14.38
N LEU A 67 11.46 -8.52 -13.42
CA LEU A 67 10.14 -8.22 -12.91
C LEU A 67 10.17 -8.27 -11.38
N ALA A 68 9.78 -7.17 -10.74
CA ALA A 68 9.66 -7.08 -9.30
C ALA A 68 8.38 -6.34 -8.90
N PHE A 69 7.84 -6.69 -7.73
CA PHE A 69 6.58 -6.14 -7.21
C PHE A 69 6.79 -5.47 -5.87
N TYR A 70 6.50 -4.17 -5.81
CA TYR A 70 6.62 -3.37 -4.61
C TYR A 70 5.22 -3.00 -4.10
N SER A 71 4.97 -3.22 -2.80
CA SER A 71 3.71 -2.83 -2.15
C SER A 71 3.96 -1.81 -1.06
N GLY A 72 3.05 -0.85 -0.94
CA GLY A 72 3.04 0.18 0.10
C GLY A 72 2.15 1.34 -0.32
N ILE A 73 1.82 2.22 0.62
CA ILE A 73 1.11 3.46 0.36
C ILE A 73 1.84 4.61 1.05
N ALA A 74 1.81 5.79 0.44
CA ALA A 74 2.37 7.00 1.02
C ALA A 74 1.42 8.17 0.83
N SER A 75 1.69 9.29 1.48
CA SER A 75 0.98 10.56 1.23
C SER A 75 1.53 11.27 -0.01
N ASN A 76 2.80 11.07 -0.36
CA ASN A 76 3.46 11.66 -1.54
C ASN A 76 3.47 10.73 -2.77
N MET A 77 2.35 10.06 -3.05
CA MET A 77 2.26 9.09 -4.17
C MET A 77 2.51 9.71 -5.55
N ASN A 78 2.29 11.02 -5.71
CA ASN A 78 2.62 11.73 -6.95
C ASN A 78 4.12 11.66 -7.26
N ASP A 79 4.98 11.62 -6.24
CA ASP A 79 6.43 11.58 -6.41
C ASP A 79 6.93 10.15 -6.57
N ILE A 80 6.18 9.18 -6.04
CA ILE A 80 6.54 7.75 -5.99
C ILE A 80 6.09 7.00 -7.23
N LEU A 81 4.85 7.23 -7.68
CA LEU A 81 4.25 6.47 -8.78
C LEU A 81 5.01 6.55 -10.11
N PRO A 82 5.72 7.65 -10.47
CA PRO A 82 6.53 7.69 -11.68
C PRO A 82 7.66 6.65 -11.74
N PHE A 83 8.10 6.10 -10.61
CA PHE A 83 9.15 5.08 -10.59
C PHE A 83 8.69 3.69 -11.05
N PHE A 84 7.39 3.47 -11.28
CA PHE A 84 6.84 2.15 -11.57
C PHE A 84 6.17 2.09 -12.96
N ASP A 85 6.46 1.03 -13.71
CA ASP A 85 5.91 0.79 -15.05
C ASP A 85 4.40 0.51 -15.02
N LYS A 86 3.96 -0.27 -14.03
CA LYS A 86 2.57 -0.69 -13.83
C LYS A 86 2.16 -0.46 -12.38
N LYS A 87 0.92 -0.03 -12.19
CA LYS A 87 0.37 0.36 -10.88
C LYS A 87 -0.89 -0.43 -10.67
N PHE A 88 -0.98 -1.19 -9.58
CA PHE A 88 -2.13 -2.05 -9.31
C PHE A 88 -2.85 -1.60 -8.04
N VAL A 89 -4.17 -1.51 -8.09
CA VAL A 89 -5.02 -1.32 -6.91
C VAL A 89 -5.89 -2.55 -6.73
N LEU A 90 -5.78 -3.16 -5.54
CA LEU A 90 -6.56 -4.32 -5.16
C LEU A 90 -7.91 -3.88 -4.60
N LEU A 91 -8.96 -3.99 -5.42
CA LEU A 91 -10.30 -3.57 -5.04
C LEU A 91 -11.00 -4.59 -4.15
N LEU A 92 -11.44 -4.16 -2.99
CA LEU A 92 -12.31 -4.92 -2.09
C LEU A 92 -13.64 -4.19 -1.92
N ASN A 93 -14.74 -4.93 -1.83
CA ASN A 93 -15.97 -4.32 -1.34
C ASN A 93 -15.81 -3.98 0.15
N SER A 94 -16.53 -2.96 0.62
CA SER A 94 -16.39 -2.43 1.99
C SER A 94 -16.69 -3.48 3.06
N GLN A 95 -17.66 -4.36 2.82
CA GLN A 95 -18.00 -5.46 3.73
C GLN A 95 -16.81 -6.42 3.91
N THR A 96 -16.18 -6.83 2.81
CA THR A 96 -15.03 -7.75 2.81
C THR A 96 -13.80 -7.09 3.41
N LEU A 97 -13.57 -5.80 3.14
CA LEU A 97 -12.48 -5.05 3.77
C LEU A 97 -12.68 -4.97 5.28
N ASN A 98 -13.88 -4.63 5.74
CA ASN A 98 -14.21 -4.55 7.17
C ASN A 98 -14.02 -5.89 7.87
N GLU A 99 -14.54 -6.99 7.29
CA GLU A 99 -14.37 -8.34 7.86
C GLU A 99 -12.89 -8.78 7.88
N ARG A 100 -12.11 -8.46 6.84
CA ARG A 100 -10.68 -8.78 6.83
C ARG A 100 -9.90 -8.02 7.90
N LEU A 101 -10.22 -6.74 8.11
CA LEU A 101 -9.58 -5.92 9.16
C LEU A 101 -9.98 -6.40 10.56
N LYS A 102 -11.27 -6.71 10.77
CA LYS A 102 -11.79 -7.23 12.04
C LYS A 102 -11.13 -8.54 12.47
N ASN A 103 -10.86 -9.43 11.51
CA ASN A 103 -10.26 -10.74 11.76
C ASN A 103 -8.73 -10.74 11.52
N ARG A 104 -8.09 -9.57 11.42
CA ARG A 104 -6.66 -9.46 11.20
C ARG A 104 -5.91 -9.74 12.51
N GLU A 105 -5.02 -10.72 12.47
CA GLU A 105 -4.21 -11.11 13.62
C GLU A 105 -2.73 -10.75 13.42
N GLY A 106 -1.98 -10.67 14.53
CA GLY A 106 -0.52 -10.50 14.51
C GLY A 106 -0.03 -9.09 14.17
N THR A 107 -0.88 -8.06 14.29
CA THR A 107 -0.49 -6.65 14.16
C THR A 107 -1.27 -5.78 15.14
N SER A 108 -0.67 -4.69 15.60
CA SER A 108 -1.31 -3.62 16.39
C SER A 108 -1.70 -2.40 15.54
N ASP A 109 -1.80 -2.53 14.21
CA ASP A 109 -2.10 -1.42 13.30
C ASP A 109 -3.58 -0.96 13.32
N ILE A 110 -3.83 0.21 12.70
CA ILE A 110 -5.16 0.73 12.39
C ILE A 110 -6.03 -0.32 11.70
N GLY A 111 -7.27 -0.48 12.16
CA GLY A 111 -8.27 -1.42 11.63
C GLY A 111 -8.66 -2.55 12.59
N ASN A 112 -7.99 -2.67 13.73
CA ASN A 112 -8.32 -3.70 14.73
C ASN A 112 -9.56 -3.34 15.57
N THR A 113 -9.86 -2.04 15.74
CA THR A 113 -11.07 -1.54 16.44
C THR A 113 -12.13 -1.09 15.43
N GLN A 114 -13.39 -0.94 15.86
CA GLN A 114 -14.43 -0.42 14.96
C GLN A 114 -14.11 1.00 14.48
N GLU A 115 -13.76 1.91 15.40
CA GLU A 115 -13.38 3.29 15.08
C GLU A 115 -12.24 3.35 14.06
N SER A 116 -11.20 2.54 14.25
CA SER A 116 -10.07 2.51 13.31
C SER A 116 -10.45 1.95 11.93
N ARG A 117 -11.39 0.99 11.85
CA ARG A 117 -11.93 0.53 10.56
C ARG A 117 -12.74 1.61 9.87
N ASP A 118 -13.53 2.38 10.61
CA ASP A 118 -14.32 3.47 10.04
C ASP A 118 -13.44 4.53 9.35
N VAL A 119 -12.26 4.81 9.93
CA VAL A 119 -11.24 5.67 9.28
C VAL A 119 -10.76 5.08 7.97
N VAL A 120 -10.35 3.80 7.96
CA VAL A 120 -9.84 3.14 6.75
C VAL A 120 -10.92 3.06 5.66
N LEU A 121 -12.15 2.73 6.04
CA LEU A 121 -13.30 2.67 5.13
C LEU A 121 -13.65 4.06 4.57
N GLY A 122 -13.52 5.12 5.38
CA GLY A 122 -13.76 6.50 4.97
C GLY A 122 -12.81 7.01 3.89
N TRP A 123 -11.61 6.43 3.77
CA TRP A 123 -10.63 6.81 2.74
C TRP A 123 -10.71 6.02 1.45
N LYS A 124 -11.40 4.86 1.47
CA LYS A 124 -11.39 3.89 0.38
C LYS A 124 -11.79 4.50 -0.96
N ASP A 125 -12.96 5.10 -1.05
CA ASP A 125 -13.51 5.56 -2.34
C ASP A 125 -12.73 6.74 -2.90
N TRP A 126 -12.28 7.65 -2.02
CA TRP A 126 -11.39 8.75 -2.40
C TRP A 126 -10.06 8.21 -2.96
N TRP A 127 -9.41 7.29 -2.25
CA TRP A 127 -8.13 6.71 -2.65
C TRP A 127 -8.23 5.96 -3.99
N GLU A 128 -9.27 5.15 -4.16
CA GLU A 128 -9.54 4.47 -5.43
C GLU A 128 -9.78 5.49 -6.55
N GLY A 129 -10.58 6.53 -6.30
CA GLY A 129 -10.76 7.63 -7.25
C GLY A 129 -9.45 8.31 -7.67
N GLU A 130 -8.56 8.57 -6.72
CA GLU A 130 -7.25 9.17 -6.98
C GLU A 130 -6.34 8.25 -7.80
N MET A 131 -6.28 6.97 -7.49
CA MET A 131 -5.46 6.02 -8.24
C MET A 131 -5.99 5.76 -9.65
N LYS A 132 -7.32 5.82 -9.84
CA LYS A 132 -7.93 5.75 -11.18
C LYS A 132 -7.44 6.88 -12.08
N LYS A 133 -7.37 8.11 -11.57
CA LYS A 133 -6.84 9.27 -12.32
C LYS A 133 -5.37 9.12 -12.70
N ARG A 134 -4.65 8.21 -12.05
CA ARG A 134 -3.21 7.95 -12.24
C ARG A 134 -2.94 6.67 -13.04
N ASN A 135 -3.92 6.24 -13.84
CA ASN A 135 -3.86 5.07 -14.72
C ASN A 135 -3.50 3.77 -13.99
N ALA A 136 -3.93 3.62 -12.73
CA ALA A 136 -3.78 2.36 -12.03
C ALA A 136 -4.73 1.29 -12.60
N ILE A 137 -4.22 0.07 -12.71
CA ILE A 137 -4.95 -1.13 -13.10
C ILE A 137 -5.69 -1.65 -11.86
N PHE A 138 -7.00 -1.78 -12.01
CA PHE A 138 -7.87 -2.19 -10.91
C PHE A 138 -8.11 -3.69 -10.98
N VAL A 139 -7.71 -4.40 -9.92
CA VAL A 139 -7.81 -5.85 -9.83
C VAL A 139 -8.81 -6.21 -8.76
N ASN A 140 -9.83 -7.00 -9.11
CA ASN A 140 -10.84 -7.44 -8.14
C ASN A 140 -10.21 -8.42 -7.14
N ALA A 141 -10.06 -7.97 -5.89
CA ALA A 141 -9.43 -8.69 -4.80
C ALA A 141 -10.41 -9.43 -3.88
N ASN A 142 -11.70 -9.49 -4.24
CA ASN A 142 -12.71 -10.30 -3.56
C ASN A 142 -12.63 -11.81 -3.91
N ARG A 143 -11.62 -12.21 -4.70
CA ARG A 143 -11.38 -13.58 -5.18
C ARG A 143 -10.20 -14.23 -4.45
N PRO A 144 -9.96 -15.55 -4.62
CA PRO A 144 -8.77 -16.22 -4.13
C PRO A 144 -7.46 -15.59 -4.64
N LEU A 145 -6.39 -15.64 -3.83
CA LEU A 145 -5.09 -15.02 -4.14
C LEU A 145 -4.49 -15.54 -5.46
N ASP A 146 -4.68 -16.82 -5.78
CA ASP A 146 -4.17 -17.44 -7.01
C ASP A 146 -4.82 -16.87 -8.27
N GLU A 147 -6.08 -16.46 -8.21
CA GLU A 147 -6.77 -15.82 -9.33
C GLU A 147 -6.30 -14.37 -9.50
N ILE A 148 -6.14 -13.66 -8.38
CA ILE A 148 -5.63 -12.28 -8.35
C ILE A 148 -4.21 -12.24 -8.91
N SER A 149 -3.33 -13.15 -8.50
CA SER A 149 -1.95 -13.20 -8.98
C SER A 149 -1.86 -13.52 -10.46
N LYS A 150 -2.67 -14.46 -10.97
CA LYS A 150 -2.76 -14.74 -12.42
C LYS A 150 -3.20 -13.52 -13.22
N GLU A 151 -4.13 -12.72 -12.72
CA GLU A 151 -4.57 -11.49 -13.38
C GLU A 151 -3.45 -10.45 -13.43
N ILE A 152 -2.79 -10.18 -12.31
CA ILE A 152 -1.65 -9.26 -12.24
C ILE A 152 -0.53 -9.71 -13.19
N LEU A 153 -0.23 -11.01 -13.22
CA LEU A 153 0.83 -11.55 -14.08
C LEU A 153 0.52 -11.44 -15.56
N ARG A 154 -0.75 -11.53 -15.98
CA ARG A 154 -1.14 -11.29 -17.37
C ARG A 154 -0.85 -9.85 -17.80
N GLU A 155 -1.16 -8.89 -16.95
CA GLU A 155 -0.97 -7.46 -17.23
C GLU A 155 0.50 -7.04 -17.37
N VAL A 156 1.43 -7.77 -16.75
CA VAL A 156 2.88 -7.51 -16.83
C VAL A 156 3.61 -8.38 -17.85
N ASN A 157 3.08 -9.57 -18.19
CA ASN A 157 3.68 -10.49 -19.17
C ASN A 157 3.24 -10.24 -20.62
N CYS A 158 2.30 -9.31 -20.88
CA CYS A 158 1.93 -8.91 -22.24
C CYS A 158 2.96 -7.95 -22.90
N ILE A 159 4.24 -8.09 -22.56
CA ILE A 159 5.37 -7.32 -23.14
C ILE A 159 6.31 -8.31 -23.83
#